data_AF-A0A0S3QVE1-F1
#
_entry.id   AF-A0A0S3QVE1-F1
#
_cell.length_a   1.000
_cell.length_b   1.000
_cell.length_c   1.000
_cell.angle_alpha   90.00
_cell.angle_beta   90.00
_cell.angle_gamma   90.00
#
_symmetry.space_group_name_H-M   'P 1'
#
loop_
_entity.id
_entity.type
_entity.pdbx_description
1 polymer ?
#
loop_
_entity_poly.entity_id
_entity_poly.type
_entity_poly.pdbx_seq_one_letter_code
_entity_poly.pdbx_strand_id
1 'polypeptide(L)'
;MGRRFWLLLLSCFLISGSAVEAAKVSLDFKTASRELTDSLINFFDIPEGKVSLIKGNVVWVAFPTNKAIKPGMVFVIYKPGKPIMDPDTKQVFPGIDEPVALLKLKQKANKYYIGTIFSAKEKVKKGYLVRLPELLKIYVDCSDLNANRLSNVCEIVKLSISQEPRFVVLEQPVKNELFYILVPKVIKEESGKVNLSYVIKEPYSGSDFMAFNTEVHAVKAVSTAMLLQGGEEGFKKWGKFEGLIASRVFKEKYKVIAAGDFDQDKQDEIVAATDGLVTVYKLKGKEFVPIAKYSLGRRGGFFKFLKVYALDMDKDGAPEIYVSCVYQDTINGQYKAFPSSFALIYKDGKLKKVASFKYLLRVTEIDGQMVLLGQKVGEYEPFEGSVFRVSYRGGRYAIDTELPGYIKNIGSLYGWAVGDVTGDDKADIVELDEDLLEVRTLNGTLVWESEESLGPFTHIYFYQTPRFVRIPAMKNYEPEEIAKRRIMPRRLKVVYFPTEQRNAILTVANDEKQFFIAGIKIFSDYDGINGRSVKIEKVSEGTFYSSYFDVVWETPKSPVVYGEDFAVGDFNGDGVLDLAFLGYLKKNDKSKIDIYRLPGM
;
A
#
# COMPACT_ATOMS: atom_id res chain seq x y z
N MET A 1 64.49 44.10 16.92
CA MET A 1 64.21 42.76 16.36
C MET A 1 63.94 41.81 17.52
N GLY A 2 62.80 41.12 17.53
CA GLY A 2 62.39 40.27 18.66
C GLY A 2 60.91 39.95 18.56
N ARG A 3 60.51 38.75 19.00
CA ARG A 3 59.20 38.15 18.73
C ARG A 3 58.23 38.30 19.93
N ARG A 4 56.93 38.41 19.61
CA ARG A 4 55.75 37.87 20.33
C ARG A 4 55.14 38.61 21.55
N PHE A 5 53.80 38.76 21.43
CA PHE A 5 52.74 38.49 22.41
C PHE A 5 52.31 39.55 23.45
N TRP A 6 51.05 39.36 23.90
CA TRP A 6 50.23 40.13 24.85
C TRP A 6 49.60 41.45 24.33
N LEU A 7 48.36 41.81 24.71
CA LEU A 7 47.08 41.08 24.53
C LEU A 7 45.86 42.04 24.68
N LEU A 8 44.66 41.50 24.44
CA LEU A 8 43.30 41.93 24.84
C LEU A 8 43.01 43.39 25.23
N LEU A 9 42.09 44.00 24.45
CA LEU A 9 40.97 44.89 24.82
C LEU A 9 41.19 46.14 25.70
N LEU A 10 40.58 47.24 25.25
CA LEU A 10 39.86 48.20 26.11
C LEU A 10 38.40 48.25 25.63
N SER A 11 37.44 48.07 26.54
CA SER A 11 36.01 48.17 26.22
C SER A 11 35.54 49.62 26.29
N CYS A 12 35.04 50.16 25.17
CA CYS A 12 34.27 51.41 25.16
C CYS A 12 32.98 51.27 24.36
N PHE A 13 31.99 52.04 24.81
CA PHE A 13 30.57 51.92 24.53
C PHE A 13 30.13 52.63 23.23
N LEU A 14 28.89 52.31 22.80
CA LEU A 14 27.93 53.12 22.03
C LEU A 14 27.86 53.07 20.49
N ILE A 15 26.62 52.77 20.05
CA ILE A 15 25.88 53.27 18.87
C ILE A 15 26.37 52.85 17.48
N SER A 16 25.63 51.90 16.86
CA SER A 16 24.68 52.16 15.75
C SER A 16 24.34 50.83 15.05
N GLY A 17 23.16 50.77 14.43
CA GLY A 17 22.74 49.58 13.70
C GLY A 17 23.52 49.42 12.39
N SER A 18 24.13 48.26 12.22
CA SER A 18 24.60 47.77 10.92
C SER A 18 23.83 46.50 10.61
N ALA A 19 23.12 46.48 9.48
CA ALA A 19 22.40 45.29 9.04
C ALA A 19 23.39 44.14 8.80
N VAL A 20 23.28 43.06 9.58
CA VAL A 20 23.94 41.80 9.23
C VAL A 20 23.01 41.09 8.26
N GLU A 21 23.34 41.27 6.98
CA GLU A 21 22.74 40.58 5.85
C GLU A 21 22.80 39.07 6.07
N ALA A 22 21.64 38.44 6.26
CA ALA A 22 21.55 37.02 6.55
C ALA A 22 21.91 36.22 5.28
N ALA A 23 23.19 35.88 5.16
CA ALA A 23 23.70 35.02 4.10
C ALA A 23 22.93 33.69 4.08
N LYS A 24 22.04 33.51 3.10
CA LYS A 24 21.36 32.24 2.83
C LYS A 24 22.39 31.22 2.36
N VAL A 25 22.99 30.51 3.31
CA VAL A 25 23.76 29.30 3.05
C VAL A 25 22.77 28.23 2.55
N SER A 26 22.70 28.04 1.23
CA SER A 26 21.91 26.98 0.61
C SER A 26 22.57 25.63 0.90
N LEU A 27 21.99 24.85 1.80
CA LEU A 27 22.48 23.53 2.18
C LEU A 27 21.86 22.47 1.26
N ASP A 28 22.70 21.78 0.49
CA ASP A 28 22.27 20.68 -0.37
C ASP A 28 22.01 19.40 0.45
N PHE A 29 20.85 19.40 1.11
CA PHE A 29 20.35 18.31 1.93
C PHE A 29 20.22 16.98 1.15
N LYS A 30 19.99 17.05 -0.18
CA LYS A 30 19.85 15.88 -1.05
C LYS A 30 21.15 15.09 -1.14
N THR A 31 22.29 15.78 -1.22
CA THR A 31 23.61 15.14 -1.25
C THR A 31 23.97 14.54 0.11
N ALA A 32 23.76 15.27 1.22
CA ALA A 32 24.05 14.74 2.56
C ALA A 32 23.15 13.54 2.96
N SER A 33 21.86 13.57 2.60
CA SER A 33 20.95 12.43 2.81
C SER A 33 21.41 11.21 2.01
N ARG A 34 21.85 11.42 0.76
CA ARG A 34 22.40 10.36 -0.09
C ARG A 34 23.68 9.76 0.51
N GLU A 35 24.61 10.59 0.97
CA GLU A 35 25.86 10.13 1.60
C GLU A 35 25.62 9.34 2.90
N LEU A 36 24.62 9.73 3.71
CA LEU A 36 24.22 8.97 4.90
C LEU A 36 23.61 7.62 4.53
N THR A 37 22.69 7.60 3.56
CA THR A 37 22.08 6.37 3.04
C THR A 37 23.14 5.45 2.44
N ASP A 38 24.02 5.96 1.58
CA ASP A 38 25.13 5.22 0.97
C ASP A 38 26.13 4.71 2.01
N SER A 39 26.34 5.44 3.11
CA SER A 39 27.20 5.02 4.24
C SER A 39 26.56 3.90 5.07
N LEU A 40 25.27 3.98 5.37
CA LEU A 40 24.53 2.92 6.06
C LEU A 40 24.42 1.66 5.20
N ILE A 41 24.11 1.82 3.91
CA ILE A 41 24.16 0.74 2.91
C ILE A 41 25.56 0.12 2.90
N ASN A 42 26.64 0.90 2.80
CA ASN A 42 27.98 0.33 2.77
C ASN A 42 28.44 -0.29 4.09
N PHE A 43 27.85 0.10 5.21
CA PHE A 43 28.11 -0.50 6.52
C PHE A 43 27.43 -1.87 6.68
N PHE A 44 26.22 -2.04 6.15
CA PHE A 44 25.42 -3.27 6.28
C PHE A 44 25.42 -4.17 5.03
N ASP A 45 25.90 -3.69 3.88
CA ASP A 45 26.21 -4.50 2.70
C ASP A 45 27.44 -5.37 2.96
N ILE A 46 27.19 -6.47 3.66
CA ILE A 46 28.13 -7.55 3.98
C ILE A 46 27.51 -8.82 3.39
N PRO A 47 28.14 -9.44 2.36
CA PRO A 47 27.59 -10.64 1.74
C PRO A 47 27.60 -11.83 2.72
N GLU A 48 26.86 -12.87 2.40
CA GLU A 48 26.81 -14.11 3.19
C GLU A 48 28.21 -14.71 3.40
N GLY A 49 28.59 -14.93 4.66
CA GLY A 49 29.76 -15.70 5.05
C GLY A 49 29.47 -17.17 5.28
N LYS A 50 30.53 -18.00 5.38
CA LYS A 50 30.42 -19.43 5.71
C LYS A 50 31.35 -19.82 6.85
N VAL A 51 30.81 -20.57 7.81
CA VAL A 51 31.55 -21.17 8.92
C VAL A 51 32.61 -22.12 8.37
N SER A 52 33.87 -21.78 8.59
CA SER A 52 35.03 -22.47 8.01
C SER A 52 35.75 -23.37 9.02
N LEU A 53 35.80 -22.97 10.29
CA LEU A 53 36.35 -23.73 11.41
C LEU A 53 35.58 -23.38 12.70
N ILE A 54 35.53 -24.32 13.64
CA ILE A 54 34.89 -24.17 14.95
C ILE A 54 35.81 -24.81 15.99
N LYS A 55 36.06 -24.13 17.12
CA LYS A 55 36.78 -24.67 18.28
C LYS A 55 36.12 -24.16 19.56
N GLY A 56 35.37 -25.03 20.24
CA GLY A 56 34.50 -24.61 21.34
C GLY A 56 33.41 -23.65 20.84
N ASN A 57 33.26 -22.51 21.50
CA ASN A 57 32.39 -21.41 21.05
C ASN A 57 33.06 -20.45 20.05
N VAL A 58 34.34 -20.62 19.72
CA VAL A 58 35.05 -19.76 18.75
C VAL A 58 34.80 -20.27 17.33
N VAL A 59 34.43 -19.37 16.43
CA VAL A 59 34.09 -19.66 15.03
C VAL A 59 34.90 -18.78 14.10
N TRP A 60 35.44 -19.40 13.05
CA TRP A 60 36.10 -18.71 11.94
C TRP A 60 35.14 -18.69 10.75
N VAL A 61 34.82 -17.49 10.27
CA VAL A 61 33.91 -17.27 9.14
C VAL A 61 34.69 -16.71 7.97
N ALA A 62 34.53 -17.31 6.79
CA ALA A 62 34.99 -16.72 5.53
C ALA A 62 33.83 -15.92 4.94
N PHE A 63 34.02 -14.62 4.77
CA PHE A 63 33.09 -13.78 4.01
C PHE A 63 33.70 -13.54 2.61
N PRO A 64 32.92 -13.63 1.51
CA PRO A 64 33.41 -13.42 0.14
C PRO A 64 33.53 -11.92 -0.16
N THR A 65 34.22 -11.17 0.71
CA THR A 65 34.41 -9.72 0.55
C THR A 65 35.76 -9.27 1.09
N ASN A 66 36.35 -8.30 0.39
CA ASN A 66 37.54 -7.57 0.86
C ASN A 66 37.16 -6.42 1.82
N LYS A 67 35.87 -6.04 1.87
CA LYS A 67 35.28 -5.04 2.76
C LYS A 67 35.59 -5.40 4.23
N ALA A 68 35.94 -4.40 5.03
CA ALA A 68 36.32 -4.62 6.43
C ALA A 68 35.07 -4.69 7.32
N ILE A 69 34.77 -5.87 7.86
CA ILE A 69 33.68 -6.06 8.82
C ILE A 69 34.17 -5.63 10.20
N LYS A 70 33.42 -4.76 10.89
CA LYS A 70 33.86 -4.22 12.18
C LYS A 70 33.77 -5.27 13.30
N PRO A 71 34.80 -5.39 14.16
CA PRO A 71 34.68 -6.08 15.45
C PRO A 71 33.46 -5.60 16.25
N GLY A 72 32.83 -6.52 16.97
CA GLY A 72 31.63 -6.27 17.77
C GLY A 72 30.31 -6.51 17.04
N MET A 73 30.29 -6.55 15.69
CA MET A 73 29.08 -6.85 14.92
C MET A 73 28.56 -8.27 15.22
N VAL A 74 27.23 -8.40 15.30
CA VAL A 74 26.55 -9.67 15.52
C VAL A 74 25.93 -10.18 14.23
N PHE A 75 26.13 -11.47 13.98
CA PHE A 75 25.59 -12.22 12.85
C PHE A 75 24.74 -13.38 13.37
N VAL A 76 23.81 -13.84 12.54
CA VAL A 76 23.09 -15.09 12.75
C VAL A 76 23.77 -16.17 11.89
N ILE A 77 24.09 -17.30 12.52
CA ILE A 77 24.56 -18.50 11.86
C ILE A 77 23.35 -19.34 11.48
N TYR A 78 23.25 -19.72 10.22
CA TYR A 78 22.18 -20.53 9.67
C TYR A 78 22.66 -21.92 9.22
N LYS A 79 21.89 -22.94 9.53
CA LYS A 79 22.02 -24.29 8.96
C LYS A 79 21.39 -24.28 7.56
N PRO A 80 22.14 -24.63 6.49
CA PRO A 80 21.62 -24.56 5.14
C PRO A 80 20.41 -25.48 4.96
N GLY A 81 19.36 -24.96 4.34
CA GLY A 81 18.18 -25.74 3.98
C GLY A 81 18.51 -26.82 2.94
N LYS A 82 17.88 -27.99 3.04
CA LYS A 82 17.96 -28.99 1.98
C LYS A 82 17.18 -28.49 0.76
N PRO A 83 17.76 -28.51 -0.46
CA PRO A 83 17.01 -28.16 -1.67
C PRO A 83 15.76 -29.02 -1.82
N ILE A 84 14.68 -28.38 -2.25
CA ILE A 84 13.34 -28.97 -2.32
C ILE A 84 13.03 -29.16 -3.81
N MET A 85 12.94 -30.41 -4.25
CA MET A 85 12.57 -30.72 -5.63
C MET A 85 11.05 -30.85 -5.72
N ASP A 86 10.45 -30.04 -6.58
CA ASP A 86 9.06 -30.21 -7.01
C ASP A 86 8.91 -31.58 -7.69
N PRO A 87 7.99 -32.44 -7.21
CA PRO A 87 7.86 -33.81 -7.71
C PRO A 87 7.33 -33.87 -9.14
N ASP A 88 6.61 -32.85 -9.61
CA ASP A 88 5.93 -32.85 -10.91
C ASP A 88 6.77 -32.11 -11.96
N THR A 89 7.24 -30.90 -11.64
CA THR A 89 8.05 -30.08 -12.56
C THR A 89 9.53 -30.45 -12.57
N LYS A 90 9.99 -31.23 -11.59
CA LYS A 90 11.41 -31.51 -11.28
C LYS A 90 12.25 -30.26 -11.00
N GLN A 91 11.62 -29.09 -10.82
CA GLN A 91 12.30 -27.86 -10.48
C GLN A 91 12.86 -27.94 -9.05
N VAL A 92 14.14 -27.61 -8.89
CA VAL A 92 14.81 -27.60 -7.57
C VAL A 92 14.80 -26.20 -7.00
N PHE A 93 14.11 -26.01 -5.89
CA PHE A 93 14.09 -24.79 -5.09
C PHE A 93 15.17 -24.86 -3.99
N PRO A 94 15.79 -23.72 -3.61
CA PRO A 94 16.66 -23.68 -2.43
C PRO A 94 15.84 -24.01 -1.17
N GLY A 95 16.46 -24.71 -0.22
CA GLY A 95 15.82 -25.00 1.06
C GLY A 95 15.76 -23.79 1.98
N ILE A 96 14.90 -23.86 2.99
CA ILE A 96 14.80 -22.85 4.06
C ILE A 96 16.00 -23.02 5.00
N ASP A 97 16.79 -21.97 5.20
CA ASP A 97 17.90 -22.01 6.15
C ASP A 97 17.41 -21.76 7.58
N GLU A 98 17.79 -22.62 8.53
CA GLU A 98 17.33 -22.55 9.93
C GLU A 98 18.29 -21.71 10.79
N PRO A 99 17.84 -20.73 11.59
CA PRO A 99 18.71 -19.98 12.50
C PRO A 99 19.20 -20.85 13.66
N VAL A 100 20.51 -20.96 13.80
CA VAL A 100 21.16 -21.86 14.77
C VAL A 100 21.79 -21.13 15.96
N ALA A 101 22.51 -20.04 15.70
CA ALA A 101 23.31 -19.37 16.72
C ALA A 101 23.55 -17.89 16.42
N LEU A 102 23.79 -17.10 17.45
CA LEU A 102 24.30 -15.74 17.35
C LEU A 102 25.82 -15.73 17.50
N LEU A 103 26.48 -15.03 16.59
CA LEU A 103 27.93 -14.90 16.51
C LEU A 103 28.33 -13.44 16.64
N LYS A 104 29.04 -13.08 17.72
CA LYS A 104 29.66 -11.75 17.85
C LYS A 104 31.08 -11.82 17.30
N LEU A 105 31.37 -11.13 16.20
CA LEU A 105 32.73 -11.06 15.67
C LEU A 105 33.64 -10.30 16.64
N LYS A 106 34.85 -10.82 16.87
CA LYS A 106 35.85 -10.24 17.79
C LYS A 106 37.03 -9.63 17.04
N GLN A 107 37.48 -10.24 15.93
CA GLN A 107 38.61 -9.74 15.14
C GLN A 107 38.67 -10.35 13.73
N LYS A 108 39.41 -9.72 12.80
CA LYS A 108 39.83 -10.32 11.54
C LYS A 108 41.18 -11.02 11.72
N ALA A 109 41.36 -12.19 11.10
CA ALA A 109 42.61 -12.94 11.08
C ALA A 109 42.83 -13.53 9.68
N ASN A 110 43.73 -12.91 8.92
CA ASN A 110 43.96 -13.23 7.50
C ASN A 110 42.61 -13.16 6.71
N LYS A 111 42.26 -14.20 5.95
CA LYS A 111 41.01 -14.30 5.18
C LYS A 111 39.76 -14.69 5.98
N TYR A 112 39.87 -14.83 7.30
CA TYR A 112 38.75 -15.20 8.17
C TYR A 112 38.43 -14.09 9.18
N TYR A 113 37.17 -14.04 9.59
CA TYR A 113 36.74 -13.29 10.76
C TYR A 113 36.51 -14.28 11.91
N ILE A 114 37.12 -14.00 13.05
CA ILE A 114 36.98 -14.79 14.28
C ILE A 114 35.90 -14.15 15.13
N GLY A 115 34.89 -14.93 15.50
CA GLY A 115 33.84 -14.53 16.43
C GLY A 115 33.60 -15.58 17.50
N THR A 116 32.76 -15.22 18.46
CA THR A 116 32.33 -16.10 19.55
C THR A 116 30.83 -16.30 19.47
N ILE A 117 30.40 -17.55 19.52
CA ILE A 117 29.00 -17.92 19.73
C ILE A 117 28.66 -17.58 21.19
N PHE A 118 27.62 -16.76 21.38
CA PHE A 118 27.13 -16.37 22.71
C PHE A 118 25.67 -16.80 22.97
N SER A 119 24.98 -17.31 21.94
CA SER A 119 23.65 -17.91 22.05
C SER A 119 23.49 -18.94 20.94
N ALA A 120 22.95 -20.13 21.22
CA ALA A 120 22.76 -21.20 20.24
C ALA A 120 21.60 -22.13 20.61
N LYS A 121 20.78 -22.51 19.61
CA LYS A 121 19.69 -23.50 19.72
C LYS A 121 20.10 -24.90 19.23
N GLU A 122 21.10 -25.00 18.36
CA GLU A 122 21.76 -26.29 18.04
C GLU A 122 23.29 -26.12 17.86
N LYS A 123 23.99 -27.24 17.67
CA LYS A 123 25.44 -27.28 17.46
C LYS A 123 25.79 -26.85 16.03
N VAL A 124 26.38 -25.66 15.90
CA VAL A 124 26.95 -25.13 14.64
C VAL A 124 27.93 -26.12 13.99
N LYS A 125 27.92 -26.20 12.65
CA LYS A 125 28.83 -27.04 11.86
C LYS A 125 29.56 -26.24 10.77
N LYS A 126 30.67 -26.78 10.28
CA LYS A 126 31.38 -26.25 9.10
C LYS A 126 30.45 -26.26 7.89
N GLY A 127 30.47 -25.18 7.11
CA GLY A 127 29.59 -24.96 5.96
C GLY A 127 28.28 -24.24 6.28
N TYR A 128 27.95 -24.01 7.57
CA TYR A 128 26.81 -23.18 7.95
C TYR A 128 26.99 -21.75 7.47
N LEU A 129 25.89 -21.10 7.08
CA LEU A 129 25.87 -19.76 6.51
C LEU A 129 25.91 -18.73 7.64
N VAL A 130 26.39 -17.53 7.37
CA VAL A 130 26.53 -16.46 8.36
C VAL A 130 26.08 -15.16 7.71
N ARG A 131 24.93 -14.63 8.16
CA ARG A 131 24.32 -13.41 7.61
C ARG A 131 24.03 -12.42 8.74
N LEU A 132 23.75 -11.17 8.39
CA LEU A 132 23.16 -10.24 9.35
C LEU A 132 21.75 -10.72 9.78
N PRO A 133 21.23 -10.29 10.94
CA PRO A 133 19.84 -10.54 11.32
C PRO A 133 18.86 -9.98 10.28
N GLU A 134 17.72 -10.64 10.08
CA GLU A 134 16.78 -10.24 9.01
C GLU A 134 15.96 -8.98 9.33
N LEU A 135 15.91 -8.56 10.60
CA LEU A 135 15.32 -7.31 11.04
C LEU A 135 16.24 -6.60 12.04
N LEU A 136 16.55 -5.33 11.78
CA LEU A 136 16.92 -4.38 12.83
C LEU A 136 15.66 -3.60 13.22
N LYS A 137 15.16 -3.80 14.45
CA LYS A 137 14.18 -2.88 15.05
C LYS A 137 14.91 -1.71 15.69
N ILE A 138 14.59 -0.50 15.24
CA ILE A 138 15.06 0.75 15.83
C ILE A 138 13.88 1.34 16.60
N TYR A 139 14.00 1.51 17.90
CA TYR A 139 13.03 2.23 18.72
C TYR A 139 13.60 3.59 19.13
N VAL A 140 12.80 4.65 19.02
CA VAL A 140 13.14 5.99 19.50
C VAL A 140 12.55 6.14 20.89
N ASP A 141 13.40 6.35 21.90
CA ASP A 141 12.97 6.56 23.27
C ASP A 141 12.78 8.07 23.54
N CYS A 142 11.55 8.46 23.89
CA CYS A 142 11.13 9.82 24.14
C CYS A 142 11.03 10.18 25.64
N SER A 143 11.54 9.33 26.56
CA SER A 143 11.28 9.39 28.00
C SER A 143 11.61 10.72 28.71
N ASP A 144 12.54 11.51 28.19
CA ASP A 144 12.99 12.79 28.80
C ASP A 144 12.17 14.01 28.34
N LEU A 145 11.13 13.83 27.52
CA LEU A 145 10.23 14.90 27.09
C LEU A 145 9.14 15.14 28.15
N ASN A 146 9.33 16.18 28.97
CA ASN A 146 8.37 16.63 29.99
C ASN A 146 6.91 16.59 29.51
N ALA A 147 6.03 15.95 30.30
CA ALA A 147 4.68 15.53 29.92
C ALA A 147 3.76 16.66 29.37
N ASN A 148 4.04 17.93 29.67
CA ASN A 148 3.26 19.07 29.17
C ASN A 148 3.60 19.49 27.72
N ARG A 149 4.32 18.67 26.94
CA ARG A 149 4.58 18.89 25.49
C ARG A 149 4.21 17.71 24.59
N LEU A 150 3.38 16.78 25.08
CA LEU A 150 2.96 15.60 24.31
C LEU A 150 2.19 15.93 23.01
N SER A 151 1.54 17.09 22.91
CA SER A 151 0.87 17.55 21.68
C SER A 151 1.79 17.69 20.46
N ASN A 152 3.09 17.88 20.67
CA ASN A 152 4.04 18.17 19.59
C ASN A 152 5.06 17.05 19.35
N VAL A 153 4.93 15.87 19.99
CA VAL A 153 5.90 14.76 19.76
C VAL A 153 5.65 14.08 18.41
N CYS A 154 4.38 13.85 18.04
CA CYS A 154 4.02 13.42 16.68
C CYS A 154 4.44 14.47 15.63
N GLU A 155 4.37 15.74 16.00
CA GLU A 155 4.84 16.84 15.15
C GLU A 155 6.37 16.86 15.03
N ILE A 156 7.14 16.58 16.09
CA ILE A 156 8.61 16.49 16.04
C ILE A 156 9.07 15.29 15.20
N VAL A 157 8.35 14.17 15.19
CA VAL A 157 8.66 13.05 14.28
C VAL A 157 8.31 13.42 12.82
N LYS A 158 7.22 14.15 12.55
CA LYS A 158 6.92 14.69 11.21
C LYS A 158 7.84 15.87 10.79
N LEU A 159 8.37 16.66 11.73
CA LEU A 159 9.21 17.84 11.48
C LEU A 159 10.72 17.56 11.48
N SER A 160 11.17 16.41 11.97
CA SER A 160 12.59 15.98 11.89
C SER A 160 13.06 15.70 10.44
N ILE A 161 12.16 15.85 9.47
CA ILE A 161 12.42 15.78 8.03
C ILE A 161 12.63 17.18 7.41
N SER A 162 12.32 18.29 8.11
CA SER A 162 12.21 19.61 7.44
C SER A 162 13.36 20.62 7.65
N GLN A 163 13.96 20.81 8.85
CA GLN A 163 14.96 21.90 9.07
C GLN A 163 16.19 21.57 9.97
N GLU A 164 16.86 20.43 9.73
CA GLU A 164 18.29 20.16 10.08
C GLU A 164 18.68 20.36 11.59
N PRO A 165 19.91 20.69 12.08
CA PRO A 165 21.26 20.74 11.48
C PRO A 165 22.45 20.05 12.25
N ARG A 166 23.06 19.01 11.64
CA ARG A 166 24.44 18.46 11.89
C ARG A 166 24.83 17.87 13.28
N PHE A 167 25.63 16.80 13.29
CA PHE A 167 26.19 16.12 14.49
C PHE A 167 27.60 15.53 14.24
N VAL A 168 28.23 14.96 15.27
CA VAL A 168 29.58 14.34 15.27
C VAL A 168 29.53 12.89 15.76
N VAL A 169 30.33 11.99 15.16
CA VAL A 169 30.49 10.59 15.59
C VAL A 169 31.49 10.50 16.75
N LEU A 170 31.12 9.84 17.85
CA LEU A 170 32.03 9.55 18.96
C LEU A 170 32.51 8.09 18.90
N GLU A 171 33.82 7.91 18.76
CA GLU A 171 34.47 6.59 18.77
C GLU A 171 34.87 6.19 20.20
N GLN A 172 34.05 5.40 20.90
CA GLN A 172 34.54 4.57 22.02
C GLN A 172 33.90 3.16 22.05
N PRO A 173 34.69 2.10 22.31
CA PRO A 173 34.20 0.72 22.34
C PRO A 173 33.59 0.35 23.69
N VAL A 174 32.30 0.04 23.73
CA VAL A 174 31.60 -0.35 24.96
C VAL A 174 31.81 -1.84 25.28
N LYS A 175 32.27 -2.12 26.50
CA LYS A 175 32.40 -3.47 27.06
C LYS A 175 31.04 -4.00 27.52
N ASN A 176 30.38 -4.84 26.71
CA ASN A 176 29.62 -6.04 27.12
C ASN A 176 28.86 -6.69 25.95
N GLU A 177 28.23 -7.84 26.20
CA GLU A 177 27.55 -8.69 25.20
C GLU A 177 26.05 -8.39 25.07
N LEU A 178 25.73 -7.10 24.94
CA LEU A 178 24.37 -6.61 24.74
C LEU A 178 24.14 -6.18 23.28
N PHE A 179 22.86 -6.16 22.89
CA PHE A 179 22.37 -5.50 21.70
C PHE A 179 21.98 -4.07 22.05
N TYR A 180 22.17 -3.14 21.10
CA TYR A 180 22.12 -1.72 21.37
C TYR A 180 21.12 -1.02 20.47
N ILE A 181 20.25 -0.22 21.07
CA ILE A 181 19.38 0.69 20.33
C ILE A 181 20.09 2.04 20.19
N LEU A 182 20.14 2.56 18.97
CA LEU A 182 20.60 3.91 18.67
C LEU A 182 19.47 4.90 18.95
N VAL A 183 19.43 5.47 20.15
CA VAL A 183 18.46 6.52 20.50
C VAL A 183 19.07 7.89 20.21
N PRO A 184 18.44 8.74 19.37
CA PRO A 184 18.89 10.11 19.16
C PRO A 184 18.76 10.93 20.45
N LYS A 185 19.90 11.40 21.00
CA LYS A 185 19.98 12.34 22.12
C LYS A 185 20.53 13.68 21.66
N VAL A 186 19.80 14.75 21.98
CA VAL A 186 20.26 16.13 21.78
C VAL A 186 21.19 16.54 22.91
N ILE A 187 22.32 17.17 22.57
CA ILE A 187 23.26 17.76 23.53
C ILE A 187 23.33 19.27 23.25
N LYS A 188 23.50 20.07 24.30
CA LYS A 188 23.37 21.54 24.30
C LYS A 188 24.07 22.24 23.13
N GLU A 189 23.45 23.35 22.72
CA GLU A 189 24.09 24.36 21.86
C GLU A 189 25.36 24.92 22.49
N GLU A 190 26.44 24.91 21.71
CA GLU A 190 27.46 25.95 21.75
C GLU A 190 27.68 26.44 20.31
N SER A 191 27.75 27.76 20.13
CA SER A 191 27.98 28.44 18.84
C SER A 191 26.91 28.25 17.73
N GLY A 192 25.62 28.20 18.08
CA GLY A 192 24.51 28.18 17.12
C GLY A 192 24.39 26.86 16.33
N LYS A 193 24.82 25.77 16.96
CA LYS A 193 24.82 24.42 16.39
C LYS A 193 24.05 23.53 17.34
N VAL A 194 22.96 22.95 16.85
CA VAL A 194 22.38 21.78 17.51
C VAL A 194 23.26 20.61 17.12
N ASN A 195 24.35 20.40 17.84
CA ASN A 195 24.96 19.07 17.79
C ASN A 195 23.87 18.10 18.23
N LEU A 196 23.49 17.20 17.27
CA LEU A 196 22.33 14.59 17.03
C LEU A 196 23.08 13.19 17.31
N SER A 197 23.17 12.85 18.59
CA SER A 197 24.21 12.01 19.18
C SER A 197 23.52 10.79 19.70
N TYR A 198 23.97 9.63 19.25
CA TYR A 198 23.26 8.40 19.57
C TYR A 198 23.68 7.96 20.97
N VAL A 199 22.75 7.94 21.91
CA VAL A 199 22.93 7.18 23.14
C VAL A 199 22.51 5.76 22.85
N ILE A 200 23.45 4.86 23.14
CA ILE A 200 23.18 3.44 23.26
C ILE A 200 22.33 3.24 24.52
N LYS A 201 21.04 2.92 24.36
CA LYS A 201 20.22 2.35 25.43
C LYS A 201 20.22 0.82 25.30
N GLU A 202 20.27 0.14 26.43
CA GLU A 202 20.27 -1.33 26.54
C GLU A 202 18.83 -1.84 26.47
N PRO A 203 18.54 -2.80 25.56
CA PRO A 203 17.57 -3.82 25.93
C PRO A 203 17.87 -5.22 25.37
N TYR A 204 17.24 -6.20 26.04
CA TYR A 204 17.17 -7.63 25.72
C TYR A 204 18.44 -8.46 25.90
N SER A 205 18.22 -9.65 26.47
CA SER A 205 19.24 -10.69 26.62
C SER A 205 19.46 -11.44 25.30
N GLY A 206 20.62 -12.12 25.17
CA GLY A 206 20.93 -12.93 23.98
C GLY A 206 19.98 -14.12 23.74
N SER A 207 19.16 -14.48 24.73
CA SER A 207 18.07 -15.45 24.61
C SER A 207 16.85 -14.85 23.92
N ASP A 208 16.44 -13.63 24.30
CA ASP A 208 15.23 -12.98 23.77
C ASP A 208 15.40 -12.63 22.30
N PHE A 209 16.60 -12.17 21.91
CA PHE A 209 16.94 -11.92 20.51
C PHE A 209 16.91 -13.22 19.67
N MET A 210 17.33 -14.35 20.23
CA MET A 210 17.18 -15.65 19.55
C MET A 210 15.74 -16.14 19.51
N ALA A 211 14.92 -15.89 20.54
CA ALA A 211 13.49 -16.17 20.51
C ALA A 211 12.83 -15.38 19.38
N PHE A 212 12.96 -14.05 19.39
CA PHE A 212 12.41 -13.15 18.38
C PHE A 212 12.91 -13.45 16.96
N ASN A 213 14.23 -13.64 16.75
CA ASN A 213 14.75 -13.96 15.41
C ASN A 213 14.34 -15.38 14.97
N THR A 214 14.06 -16.31 15.90
CA THR A 214 13.45 -17.61 15.56
C THR A 214 11.97 -17.46 15.27
N GLU A 215 11.23 -16.56 15.92
CA GLU A 215 9.82 -16.28 15.61
C GLU A 215 9.67 -15.61 14.25
N VAL A 216 10.53 -14.65 13.91
CA VAL A 216 10.57 -14.02 12.57
C VAL A 216 10.97 -15.06 11.49
N HIS A 217 11.96 -15.91 11.77
CA HIS A 217 12.26 -17.04 10.89
C HIS A 217 11.15 -18.09 10.89
N ALA A 218 10.41 -18.27 11.97
CA ALA A 218 9.26 -19.17 12.01
C ALA A 218 8.10 -18.57 11.21
N VAL A 219 7.89 -17.26 11.16
CA VAL A 219 6.91 -16.62 10.27
C VAL A 219 7.29 -16.85 8.80
N LYS A 220 8.57 -16.73 8.42
CA LYS A 220 9.03 -17.07 7.06
C LYS A 220 9.05 -18.58 6.76
N ALA A 221 9.48 -19.41 7.70
CA ALA A 221 9.49 -20.86 7.56
C ALA A 221 8.07 -21.43 7.58
N VAL A 222 7.13 -20.81 8.29
CA VAL A 222 5.69 -21.07 8.18
C VAL A 222 5.22 -20.65 6.79
N SER A 223 5.57 -19.46 6.28
CA SER A 223 5.19 -19.06 4.91
C SER A 223 5.77 -19.97 3.80
N THR A 224 6.83 -20.74 4.08
CA THR A 224 7.45 -21.65 3.11
C THR A 224 7.12 -23.14 3.36
N ALA A 225 6.88 -23.54 4.61
CA ALA A 225 6.39 -24.89 4.96
C ALA A 225 4.87 -25.03 4.73
N MET A 226 4.09 -23.95 4.86
CA MET A 226 2.68 -23.90 4.46
C MET A 226 2.48 -24.20 2.96
N LEU A 227 3.47 -23.94 2.11
CA LEU A 227 3.43 -24.26 0.68
C LEU A 227 3.76 -25.72 0.36
N LEU A 228 4.20 -26.52 1.35
CA LEU A 228 4.92 -27.78 1.10
C LEU A 228 4.53 -28.95 2.03
N GLN A 229 3.92 -28.68 3.19
CA GLN A 229 3.53 -29.72 4.16
C GLN A 229 2.11 -29.47 4.69
N GLY A 230 1.15 -30.27 4.20
CA GLY A 230 -0.24 -30.21 4.66
C GLY A 230 -0.44 -30.77 6.07
N GLY A 231 -1.27 -30.08 6.86
CA GLY A 231 -1.74 -30.50 8.18
C GLY A 231 -2.97 -29.69 8.60
N GLU A 232 -4.11 -30.36 8.76
CA GLU A 232 -5.44 -29.74 8.61
C GLU A 232 -5.84 -28.71 9.68
N GLU A 233 -5.50 -28.90 10.95
CA GLU A 233 -5.88 -27.93 12.00
C GLU A 233 -5.16 -26.57 11.85
N GLY A 234 -4.00 -26.54 11.21
CA GLY A 234 -3.24 -25.30 10.97
C GLY A 234 -3.95 -24.31 10.03
N PHE A 235 -4.88 -24.81 9.21
CA PHE A 235 -5.66 -24.00 8.26
C PHE A 235 -6.82 -23.24 8.90
N LYS A 236 -7.18 -23.49 10.16
CA LYS A 236 -8.41 -22.92 10.78
C LYS A 236 -8.31 -21.47 11.23
N LYS A 237 -7.16 -20.80 11.08
CA LYS A 237 -6.96 -19.40 11.56
C LYS A 237 -6.57 -18.39 10.48
N TRP A 238 -6.50 -18.82 9.22
CA TRP A 238 -6.41 -17.95 8.05
C TRP A 238 -7.67 -18.20 7.23
N GLY A 239 -8.31 -17.14 6.74
CA GLY A 239 -9.73 -17.14 6.34
C GLY A 239 -10.19 -18.37 5.54
N LYS A 240 -11.37 -18.89 5.88
CA LYS A 240 -11.97 -20.06 5.21
C LYS A 240 -11.96 -19.85 3.69
N PHE A 241 -11.17 -20.65 2.98
CA PHE A 241 -11.22 -20.71 1.51
C PHE A 241 -12.47 -21.49 1.08
N GLU A 242 -13.60 -20.79 1.04
CA GLU A 242 -14.86 -21.34 0.54
C GLU A 242 -14.90 -21.28 -1.00
N GLY A 243 -15.60 -22.26 -1.59
CA GLY A 243 -15.30 -22.75 -2.94
C GLY A 243 -15.41 -21.72 -4.06
N LEU A 244 -14.37 -21.67 -4.91
CA LEU A 244 -14.40 -21.02 -6.22
C LEU A 244 -15.52 -21.64 -7.08
N ILE A 245 -16.55 -20.85 -7.39
CA ILE A 245 -17.69 -21.26 -8.21
C ILE A 245 -17.25 -21.40 -9.67
N ALA A 246 -16.69 -20.33 -10.23
CA ALA A 246 -16.28 -20.23 -11.63
C ALA A 246 -15.02 -19.37 -11.80
N SER A 247 -14.28 -19.60 -12.89
CA SER A 247 -13.05 -18.89 -13.24
C SER A 247 -12.91 -18.80 -14.76
N ARG A 248 -12.66 -17.61 -15.31
CA ARG A 248 -12.35 -17.44 -16.74
C ARG A 248 -11.25 -16.41 -16.98
N VAL A 249 -10.33 -16.76 -17.87
CA VAL A 249 -9.36 -15.82 -18.46
C VAL A 249 -9.90 -15.31 -19.79
N PHE A 250 -9.87 -13.99 -19.97
CA PHE A 250 -10.37 -13.29 -21.16
C PHE A 250 -9.23 -12.92 -22.11
N LYS A 251 -9.54 -12.63 -23.37
CA LYS A 251 -8.57 -12.05 -24.31
C LYS A 251 -8.55 -10.53 -24.18
N GLU A 252 -9.71 -9.95 -23.90
CA GLU A 252 -9.89 -8.55 -23.59
C GLU A 252 -9.32 -8.18 -22.21
N LYS A 253 -8.66 -7.02 -22.14
CA LYS A 253 -8.16 -6.41 -20.90
C LYS A 253 -9.25 -5.56 -20.25
N TYR A 254 -10.15 -6.21 -19.54
CA TYR A 254 -11.14 -5.56 -18.68
C TYR A 254 -10.46 -4.96 -17.46
N LYS A 255 -10.92 -3.78 -17.00
CA LYS A 255 -10.33 -3.01 -15.89
C LYS A 255 -11.28 -2.77 -14.71
N VAL A 256 -12.58 -2.87 -14.98
CA VAL A 256 -13.67 -2.61 -14.04
C VAL A 256 -14.84 -3.55 -14.31
N ILE A 257 -15.56 -3.91 -13.25
CA ILE A 257 -16.75 -4.75 -13.30
C ILE A 257 -17.92 -4.20 -12.47
N ALA A 258 -19.13 -4.66 -12.76
CA ALA A 258 -20.34 -4.48 -11.96
C ALA A 258 -21.23 -5.72 -12.08
N ALA A 259 -22.23 -5.84 -11.21
CA ALA A 259 -23.21 -6.92 -11.17
C ALA A 259 -24.64 -6.38 -11.22
N GLY A 260 -25.57 -7.13 -11.81
CA GLY A 260 -27.00 -6.83 -11.81
C GLY A 260 -27.82 -7.76 -12.72
N ASP A 261 -29.06 -8.03 -12.37
CA ASP A 261 -30.06 -8.79 -13.14
C ASP A 261 -30.56 -8.00 -14.37
N PHE A 262 -29.77 -7.91 -15.44
CA PHE A 262 -30.12 -7.10 -16.61
C PHE A 262 -31.16 -7.76 -17.51
N ASP A 263 -31.27 -9.09 -17.49
CA ASP A 263 -32.26 -9.85 -18.29
C ASP A 263 -33.56 -10.24 -17.55
N GLN A 264 -33.69 -9.82 -16.28
CA GLN A 264 -34.86 -9.99 -15.39
C GLN A 264 -35.20 -11.47 -15.08
N ASP A 265 -34.19 -12.36 -15.03
CA ASP A 265 -34.37 -13.76 -14.64
C ASP A 265 -34.01 -14.07 -13.17
N LYS A 266 -33.63 -13.03 -12.40
CA LYS A 266 -33.23 -13.05 -10.98
C LYS A 266 -31.85 -13.64 -10.69
N GLN A 267 -31.02 -13.83 -11.72
CA GLN A 267 -29.59 -14.13 -11.57
C GLN A 267 -28.77 -12.94 -12.07
N ASP A 268 -27.85 -12.44 -11.24
CA ASP A 268 -27.04 -11.29 -11.62
C ASP A 268 -26.06 -11.64 -12.75
N GLU A 269 -26.02 -10.80 -13.78
CA GLU A 269 -24.96 -10.80 -14.78
C GLU A 269 -23.75 -9.98 -14.34
N ILE A 270 -22.60 -10.26 -14.95
CA ILE A 270 -21.39 -9.45 -14.82
C ILE A 270 -21.26 -8.52 -16.02
N VAL A 271 -21.25 -7.20 -15.77
CA VAL A 271 -20.77 -6.21 -16.72
C VAL A 271 -19.26 -6.09 -16.57
N ALA A 272 -18.50 -6.25 -17.64
CA ALA A 272 -17.07 -6.01 -17.68
C ALA A 272 -16.70 -4.98 -18.75
N ALA A 273 -15.79 -4.05 -18.44
CA ALA A 273 -15.46 -2.95 -19.34
C ALA A 273 -13.95 -2.68 -19.52
N THR A 274 -13.58 -2.34 -20.76
CA THR A 274 -12.22 -1.91 -21.18
C THR A 274 -12.21 -0.39 -21.41
N ASP A 275 -11.21 0.18 -22.08
CA ASP A 275 -11.19 1.62 -22.42
C ASP A 275 -12.27 2.05 -23.45
N GLY A 276 -12.99 1.12 -24.08
CA GLY A 276 -14.03 1.46 -25.07
C GLY A 276 -15.07 0.39 -25.38
N LEU A 277 -15.01 -0.77 -24.73
CA LEU A 277 -15.96 -1.88 -24.86
C LEU A 277 -16.59 -2.16 -23.50
N VAL A 278 -17.92 -2.29 -23.48
CA VAL A 278 -18.70 -2.90 -22.40
C VAL A 278 -19.21 -4.25 -22.89
N THR A 279 -19.05 -5.30 -22.10
CA THR A 279 -19.61 -6.63 -22.36
C THR A 279 -20.42 -7.08 -21.15
N VAL A 280 -21.62 -7.62 -21.37
CA VAL A 280 -22.42 -8.30 -20.33
C VAL A 280 -22.22 -9.80 -20.49
N TYR A 281 -21.92 -10.47 -19.38
CA TYR A 281 -21.72 -11.91 -19.28
C TYR A 281 -22.73 -12.53 -18.31
N LYS A 282 -23.47 -13.56 -18.77
CA LYS A 282 -24.28 -14.42 -17.90
C LYS A 282 -23.46 -15.65 -17.52
N LEU A 283 -23.52 -16.07 -16.26
CA LEU A 283 -22.90 -17.32 -15.82
C LEU A 283 -23.85 -18.48 -16.15
N LYS A 284 -23.36 -19.51 -16.84
CA LYS A 284 -24.10 -20.75 -17.10
C LYS A 284 -23.30 -21.92 -16.56
N GLY A 285 -23.65 -22.38 -15.36
CA GLY A 285 -22.85 -23.33 -14.60
C GLY A 285 -21.49 -22.73 -14.24
N LYS A 286 -20.43 -23.11 -14.97
CA LYS A 286 -19.07 -22.54 -14.82
C LYS A 286 -18.60 -21.72 -16.02
N GLU A 287 -19.46 -21.53 -17.02
CA GLU A 287 -19.13 -20.81 -18.25
C GLU A 287 -19.67 -19.38 -18.26
N PHE A 288 -18.82 -18.39 -18.52
CA PHE A 288 -19.24 -17.01 -18.72
C PHE A 288 -19.63 -16.81 -20.19
N VAL A 289 -20.93 -16.67 -20.47
CA VAL A 289 -21.46 -16.50 -21.83
C VAL A 289 -21.69 -15.00 -22.10
N PRO A 290 -21.04 -14.39 -23.10
CA PRO A 290 -21.31 -12.99 -23.44
C PRO A 290 -22.69 -12.87 -24.09
N ILE A 291 -23.62 -12.17 -23.43
CA ILE A 291 -24.99 -11.97 -23.93
C ILE A 291 -25.16 -10.64 -24.67
N ALA A 292 -24.34 -9.62 -24.35
CA ALA A 292 -24.43 -8.31 -24.97
C ALA A 292 -23.08 -7.60 -25.05
N LYS A 293 -22.90 -6.72 -26.05
CA LYS A 293 -21.74 -5.83 -26.20
C LYS A 293 -22.15 -4.43 -26.64
N TYR A 294 -21.46 -3.42 -26.11
CA TYR A 294 -21.55 -2.01 -26.53
C TYR A 294 -20.15 -1.45 -26.72
N SER A 295 -19.89 -0.85 -27.88
CA SER A 295 -18.57 -0.31 -28.21
C SER A 295 -18.69 1.14 -28.66
N LEU A 296 -17.82 2.00 -28.15
CA LEU A 296 -17.66 3.35 -28.67
C LEU A 296 -16.66 3.35 -29.84
N GLY A 297 -17.09 3.87 -30.99
CA GLY A 297 -16.22 4.02 -32.15
C GLY A 297 -15.05 4.97 -31.89
N ARG A 298 -13.91 4.73 -32.53
CA ARG A 298 -12.74 5.63 -32.50
C ARG A 298 -13.10 6.96 -33.16
N ARG A 299 -12.80 8.09 -32.50
CA ARG A 299 -13.07 9.46 -32.99
C ARG A 299 -11.87 10.38 -32.74
N GLY A 300 -10.70 10.04 -33.30
CA GLY A 300 -9.46 10.74 -33.00
C GLY A 300 -8.92 10.34 -31.63
N GLY A 301 -9.31 11.09 -30.59
CA GLY A 301 -8.95 10.82 -29.20
C GLY A 301 -9.58 9.56 -28.61
N PHE A 302 -9.29 9.32 -27.33
CA PHE A 302 -9.49 8.04 -26.66
C PHE A 302 -10.52 8.12 -25.53
N PHE A 303 -11.46 7.19 -25.48
CA PHE A 303 -12.25 6.97 -24.28
C PHE A 303 -11.43 6.28 -23.19
N LYS A 304 -11.77 6.55 -21.93
CA LYS A 304 -11.26 5.90 -20.73
C LYS A 304 -12.45 5.63 -19.81
N PHE A 305 -12.87 4.37 -19.73
CA PHE A 305 -13.92 3.97 -18.79
C PHE A 305 -13.26 3.81 -17.41
N LEU A 306 -13.73 4.63 -16.47
CA LEU A 306 -13.11 4.78 -15.15
C LEU A 306 -13.75 3.85 -14.13
N LYS A 307 -15.08 3.70 -14.17
CA LYS A 307 -15.87 2.81 -13.32
C LYS A 307 -17.15 2.40 -14.04
N VAL A 308 -17.68 1.24 -13.69
CA VAL A 308 -19.00 0.77 -14.10
C VAL A 308 -19.82 0.41 -12.87
N TYR A 309 -21.13 0.63 -12.96
CA TYR A 309 -22.12 0.38 -11.92
C TYR A 309 -23.42 -0.12 -12.55
N ALA A 310 -24.25 -0.79 -11.75
CA ALA A 310 -25.63 -1.10 -12.05
C ALA A 310 -26.53 -0.38 -11.03
N LEU A 311 -27.70 0.10 -11.46
CA LEU A 311 -28.73 0.66 -10.59
C LEU A 311 -30.06 0.67 -11.34
N ASP A 312 -31.12 0.15 -10.74
CA ASP A 312 -32.49 0.39 -11.19
C ASP A 312 -32.93 1.78 -10.70
N MET A 313 -32.81 2.79 -11.57
CA MET A 313 -33.11 4.18 -11.23
C MET A 313 -34.59 4.55 -11.51
N ASP A 314 -35.19 3.98 -12.56
CA ASP A 314 -36.58 4.29 -12.94
C ASP A 314 -37.62 3.35 -12.32
N LYS A 315 -37.16 2.28 -11.66
CA LYS A 315 -37.94 1.27 -10.92
C LYS A 315 -38.75 0.34 -11.83
N ASP A 316 -38.24 0.04 -13.02
CA ASP A 316 -38.84 -0.94 -13.94
C ASP A 316 -38.43 -2.40 -13.65
N GLY A 317 -37.47 -2.61 -12.74
CA GLY A 317 -36.97 -3.92 -12.33
C GLY A 317 -35.74 -4.41 -13.09
N ALA A 318 -35.30 -3.74 -14.17
CA ALA A 318 -34.01 -3.97 -14.80
C ALA A 318 -33.03 -2.83 -14.47
N PRO A 319 -31.88 -3.09 -13.82
CA PRO A 319 -30.92 -2.05 -13.54
C PRO A 319 -30.28 -1.50 -14.82
N GLU A 320 -30.08 -0.19 -14.91
CA GLU A 320 -29.29 0.39 -15.99
C GLU A 320 -27.79 0.32 -15.68
N ILE A 321 -26.99 0.18 -16.74
CA ILE A 321 -25.53 0.14 -16.67
C ILE A 321 -24.99 1.57 -16.78
N TYR A 322 -24.51 2.12 -15.67
CA TYR A 322 -23.89 3.43 -15.61
C TYR A 322 -22.38 3.33 -15.80
N VAL A 323 -21.89 3.85 -16.92
CA VAL A 323 -20.46 3.89 -17.26
C VAL A 323 -19.93 5.29 -17.01
N SER A 324 -19.05 5.41 -16.01
CA SER A 324 -18.31 6.65 -15.75
C SER A 324 -17.09 6.73 -16.66
N CYS A 325 -16.99 7.80 -17.45
CA CYS A 325 -16.06 7.88 -18.57
C CYS A 325 -15.49 9.29 -18.75
N VAL A 326 -14.22 9.37 -19.16
CA VAL A 326 -13.68 10.56 -19.82
C VAL A 326 -13.31 10.25 -21.26
N TYR A 327 -13.50 11.23 -22.15
CA TYR A 327 -12.90 11.29 -23.47
C TYR A 327 -11.65 12.16 -23.37
N GLN A 328 -10.49 11.59 -23.67
CA GLN A 328 -9.19 12.26 -23.60
C GLN A 328 -8.73 12.63 -25.00
N ASP A 329 -8.39 13.90 -25.19
CA ASP A 329 -7.92 14.46 -26.46
C ASP A 329 -6.71 15.37 -26.26
N THR A 330 -5.95 15.61 -27.32
CA THR A 330 -4.77 16.48 -27.32
C THR A 330 -5.11 17.78 -28.06
N ILE A 331 -5.40 18.84 -27.29
CA ILE A 331 -5.84 20.12 -27.83
C ILE A 331 -4.77 21.17 -27.55
N ASN A 332 -4.25 21.81 -28.59
CA ASN A 332 -3.19 22.84 -28.51
C ASN A 332 -1.94 22.37 -27.73
N GLY A 333 -1.54 21.10 -27.90
CA GLY A 333 -0.40 20.51 -27.19
C GLY A 333 -0.67 20.16 -25.73
N GLN A 334 -1.93 20.07 -25.30
CA GLN A 334 -2.32 19.72 -23.92
C GLN A 334 -3.26 18.53 -23.89
N TYR A 335 -3.03 17.60 -22.96
CA TYR A 335 -3.96 16.52 -22.67
C TYR A 335 -5.14 17.07 -21.88
N LYS A 336 -6.33 17.04 -22.50
CA LYS A 336 -7.60 17.44 -21.90
C LYS A 336 -8.52 16.23 -21.75
N ALA A 337 -9.12 16.10 -20.58
CA ALA A 337 -10.08 15.04 -20.26
C ALA A 337 -11.48 15.64 -20.14
N PHE A 338 -12.41 15.18 -20.96
CA PHE A 338 -13.80 15.66 -21.01
C PHE A 338 -14.74 14.58 -20.46
N PRO A 339 -15.53 14.86 -19.42
CA PRO A 339 -16.46 13.87 -18.88
C PRO A 339 -17.50 13.49 -19.94
N SER A 340 -17.59 12.20 -20.21
CA SER A 340 -18.35 11.61 -21.33
C SER A 340 -19.10 10.35 -20.89
N SER A 341 -19.51 10.31 -19.63
CA SER A 341 -20.23 9.19 -19.00
C SER A 341 -21.60 8.96 -19.65
N PHE A 342 -22.15 7.76 -19.51
CA PHE A 342 -23.41 7.37 -20.14
C PHE A 342 -24.13 6.24 -19.39
N ALA A 343 -25.42 6.07 -19.66
CA ALA A 343 -26.22 4.94 -19.20
C ALA A 343 -26.63 4.06 -20.38
N LEU A 344 -26.57 2.74 -20.20
CA LEU A 344 -27.06 1.73 -21.14
C LEU A 344 -28.19 0.91 -20.49
N ILE A 345 -29.19 0.53 -21.27
CA ILE A 345 -30.12 -0.56 -20.91
C ILE A 345 -29.78 -1.82 -21.72
N TYR A 346 -30.02 -3.00 -21.15
CA TYR A 346 -30.12 -4.24 -21.93
C TYR A 346 -31.56 -4.42 -22.40
N LYS A 347 -31.76 -4.55 -23.71
CA LYS A 347 -33.10 -4.76 -24.30
C LYS A 347 -32.99 -5.45 -25.66
N ASP A 348 -33.80 -6.48 -25.86
CA ASP A 348 -33.84 -7.31 -27.08
C ASP A 348 -32.48 -7.94 -27.44
N GLY A 349 -31.76 -8.46 -26.43
CA GLY A 349 -30.42 -9.06 -26.62
C GLY A 349 -29.32 -8.05 -26.97
N LYS A 350 -29.53 -6.75 -26.72
CA LYS A 350 -28.61 -5.68 -27.12
C LYS A 350 -28.49 -4.60 -26.04
N LEU A 351 -27.31 -4.02 -25.92
CA LEU A 351 -27.11 -2.80 -25.13
C LEU A 351 -27.49 -1.56 -25.95
N LYS A 352 -28.37 -0.72 -25.40
CA LYS A 352 -28.82 0.54 -26.02
C LYS A 352 -28.48 1.70 -25.08
N LYS A 353 -27.81 2.73 -25.61
CA LYS A 353 -27.50 3.94 -24.82
C LYS A 353 -28.74 4.82 -24.68
N VAL A 354 -29.15 5.07 -23.44
CA VAL A 354 -30.35 5.87 -23.10
C VAL A 354 -30.02 7.29 -22.63
N ALA A 355 -28.83 7.50 -22.04
CA ALA A 355 -28.42 8.81 -21.54
C ALA A 355 -26.94 9.12 -21.82
N SER A 356 -26.55 10.38 -21.63
CA SER A 356 -25.16 10.84 -21.68
C SER A 356 -24.98 12.03 -20.76
N PHE A 357 -23.88 12.07 -20.03
CA PHE A 357 -23.66 12.97 -18.90
C PHE A 357 -22.34 13.72 -19.05
N LYS A 358 -22.33 15.00 -18.70
CA LYS A 358 -21.15 15.89 -18.72
C LYS A 358 -20.44 15.92 -17.35
N TYR A 359 -20.46 14.79 -16.65
CA TYR A 359 -19.87 14.59 -15.34
C TYR A 359 -19.50 13.11 -15.16
N LEU A 360 -18.60 12.83 -14.22
CA LEU A 360 -18.33 11.47 -13.75
C LEU A 360 -19.54 10.93 -12.99
N LEU A 361 -19.69 9.62 -12.95
CA LEU A 361 -20.80 8.92 -12.29
C LEU A 361 -20.29 7.94 -11.23
N ARG A 362 -21.10 7.73 -10.21
CA ARG A 362 -20.94 6.68 -9.20
C ARG A 362 -22.28 6.22 -8.67
N VAL A 363 -22.48 4.90 -8.53
CA VAL A 363 -23.54 4.35 -7.67
C VAL A 363 -22.95 4.01 -6.31
N THR A 364 -23.68 4.33 -5.23
CA THR A 364 -23.34 3.97 -3.86
C THR A 364 -24.61 3.93 -3.02
N GLU A 365 -24.57 3.23 -1.89
CA GLU A 365 -25.61 3.34 -0.87
C GLU A 365 -25.36 4.57 0.01
N ILE A 366 -26.44 5.25 0.42
CA ILE A 366 -26.49 6.28 1.48
C ILE A 366 -27.83 6.06 2.21
N ASP A 367 -27.81 5.95 3.54
CA ASP A 367 -28.99 5.81 4.40
C ASP A 367 -29.98 4.71 3.93
N GLY A 368 -29.47 3.53 3.58
CA GLY A 368 -30.27 2.40 3.09
C GLY A 368 -30.80 2.54 1.66
N GLN A 369 -30.41 3.61 0.93
CA GLN A 369 -30.85 3.87 -0.45
C GLN A 369 -29.66 3.85 -1.41
N MET A 370 -29.77 3.05 -2.47
CA MET A 370 -28.87 3.17 -3.62
C MET A 370 -29.13 4.50 -4.35
N VAL A 371 -28.07 5.27 -4.57
CA VAL A 371 -28.12 6.56 -5.24
C VAL A 371 -27.08 6.66 -6.35
N LEU A 372 -27.44 7.35 -7.44
CA LEU A 372 -26.49 7.81 -8.44
C LEU A 372 -25.96 9.18 -8.02
N LEU A 373 -24.65 9.32 -8.01
CA LEU A 373 -23.91 10.54 -7.73
C LEU A 373 -23.15 10.97 -8.97
N GLY A 374 -22.86 12.27 -9.05
CA GLY A 374 -21.99 12.83 -10.08
C GLY A 374 -21.08 13.94 -9.56
N GLN A 375 -20.01 14.19 -10.31
CA GLN A 375 -19.07 15.28 -10.08
C GLN A 375 -18.42 15.70 -11.41
N LYS A 376 -18.11 16.98 -11.59
CA LYS A 376 -17.46 17.45 -12.82
C LYS A 376 -15.98 17.07 -12.82
N VAL A 377 -15.40 16.99 -14.02
CA VAL A 377 -13.94 17.03 -14.22
C VAL A 377 -13.60 18.47 -14.57
N GLY A 378 -12.65 19.07 -13.85
CA GLY A 378 -12.20 20.44 -14.14
C GLY A 378 -11.27 20.49 -15.34
N GLU A 379 -10.91 21.70 -15.79
CA GLU A 379 -9.92 21.83 -16.87
C GLU A 379 -8.56 21.25 -16.47
N TYR A 380 -8.13 21.54 -15.23
CA TYR A 380 -6.79 21.21 -14.74
C TYR A 380 -6.76 20.17 -13.61
N GLU A 381 -7.87 19.98 -12.88
CA GLU A 381 -8.01 19.02 -11.78
C GLU A 381 -9.00 17.89 -12.14
N PRO A 382 -8.83 16.68 -11.57
CA PRO A 382 -9.62 15.50 -11.96
C PRO A 382 -11.07 15.57 -11.48
N PHE A 383 -11.32 16.40 -10.47
CA PHE A 383 -12.60 16.64 -9.83
C PHE A 383 -12.78 18.14 -9.66
N GLU A 384 -13.96 18.66 -9.98
CA GLU A 384 -14.31 20.09 -9.84
C GLU A 384 -15.70 20.25 -9.21
N GLY A 385 -15.77 21.10 -8.18
CA GLY A 385 -16.97 21.35 -7.40
C GLY A 385 -17.36 20.17 -6.50
N SER A 386 -18.43 20.36 -5.72
CA SER A 386 -18.98 19.32 -4.85
C SER A 386 -19.55 18.15 -5.64
N VAL A 387 -19.54 16.97 -5.01
CA VAL A 387 -20.39 15.84 -5.43
C VAL A 387 -21.86 16.25 -5.33
N PHE A 388 -22.69 15.75 -6.24
CA PHE A 388 -24.14 15.96 -6.26
C PHE A 388 -24.88 14.65 -6.55
N ARG A 389 -26.15 14.56 -6.15
CA ARG A 389 -27.04 13.45 -6.49
C ARG A 389 -27.58 13.63 -7.92
N VAL A 390 -27.84 12.52 -8.59
CA VAL A 390 -28.55 12.47 -9.87
C VAL A 390 -29.85 11.74 -9.62
N SER A 391 -30.97 12.38 -9.94
CA SER A 391 -32.30 11.79 -9.82
C SER A 391 -32.91 11.56 -11.19
N TYR A 392 -33.83 10.61 -11.30
CA TYR A 392 -34.65 10.40 -12.49
C TYR A 392 -36.10 10.71 -12.17
N ARG A 393 -36.69 11.68 -12.88
CA ARG A 393 -38.08 12.11 -12.65
C ARG A 393 -38.72 12.45 -14.00
N GLY A 394 -39.89 11.89 -14.30
CA GLY A 394 -40.62 12.16 -15.53
C GLY A 394 -39.86 11.78 -16.82
N GLY A 395 -39.14 10.65 -16.81
CA GLY A 395 -38.39 10.16 -17.97
C GLY A 395 -37.09 10.93 -18.26
N ARG A 396 -36.57 11.69 -17.29
CA ARG A 396 -35.38 12.54 -17.46
C ARG A 396 -34.50 12.53 -16.23
N TYR A 397 -33.18 12.56 -16.45
CA TYR A 397 -32.19 12.77 -15.40
C TYR A 397 -32.09 14.25 -15.03
N ALA A 398 -32.03 14.54 -13.73
CA ALA A 398 -31.86 15.87 -13.16
C ALA A 398 -30.77 15.84 -12.08
N ILE A 399 -30.05 16.97 -11.93
CA ILE A 399 -29.10 17.17 -10.83
C ILE A 399 -29.90 17.58 -9.58
N ASP A 400 -29.56 16.97 -8.46
CA ASP A 400 -30.10 17.23 -7.13
C ASP A 400 -28.90 17.44 -6.18
N THR A 401 -28.90 18.51 -5.38
CA THR A 401 -27.70 18.95 -4.63
C THR A 401 -27.69 18.51 -3.18
N GLU A 402 -28.73 17.82 -2.71
CA GLU A 402 -28.82 17.39 -1.31
C GLU A 402 -27.99 16.13 -1.05
N LEU A 403 -26.99 16.25 -0.16
CA LEU A 403 -26.17 15.16 0.37
C LEU A 403 -25.97 15.35 1.88
N PRO A 404 -26.07 14.28 2.70
CA PRO A 404 -26.01 14.38 4.15
C PRO A 404 -24.58 14.57 4.68
N GLY A 405 -24.49 15.11 5.91
CA GLY A 405 -23.28 15.07 6.74
C GLY A 405 -22.01 15.62 6.09
N TYR A 406 -20.93 14.87 6.23
CA TYR A 406 -19.59 15.13 5.71
C TYR A 406 -19.45 14.83 4.20
N ILE A 407 -20.37 14.05 3.61
CA ILE A 407 -20.31 13.64 2.19
C ILE A 407 -20.22 14.86 1.25
N LYS A 408 -20.91 15.96 1.60
CA LYS A 408 -20.87 17.24 0.86
C LYS A 408 -19.48 17.93 0.82
N ASN A 409 -18.58 17.54 1.74
CA ASN A 409 -17.22 18.08 1.86
C ASN A 409 -16.17 17.20 1.15
N ILE A 410 -16.52 15.99 0.72
CA ILE A 410 -15.58 15.07 0.08
C ILE A 410 -15.20 15.62 -1.30
N GLY A 411 -13.90 15.87 -1.52
CA GLY A 411 -13.39 16.47 -2.75
C GLY A 411 -13.40 15.56 -3.99
N SER A 412 -13.60 14.25 -3.81
CA SER A 412 -13.57 13.22 -4.85
C SER A 412 -14.84 12.37 -4.85
N LEU A 413 -15.37 12.09 -6.04
CA LEU A 413 -16.50 11.17 -6.24
C LEU A 413 -16.16 9.72 -5.82
N TYR A 414 -14.89 9.33 -5.85
CA TYR A 414 -14.40 7.97 -5.56
C TYR A 414 -13.48 7.93 -4.35
N GLY A 415 -13.18 6.71 -3.88
CA GLY A 415 -12.24 6.47 -2.77
C GLY A 415 -12.90 6.36 -1.40
N TRP A 416 -14.23 6.36 -1.34
CA TRP A 416 -15.01 6.24 -0.11
C TRP A 416 -16.18 5.27 -0.27
N ALA A 417 -16.86 4.91 0.81
CA ALA A 417 -18.14 4.19 0.90
C ALA A 417 -18.87 4.61 2.19
N VAL A 418 -20.16 4.24 2.34
CA VAL A 418 -20.99 4.63 3.49
C VAL A 418 -21.76 3.40 3.99
N GLY A 419 -21.91 3.29 5.31
CA GLY A 419 -22.70 2.27 6.00
C GLY A 419 -22.27 2.13 7.46
N ASP A 420 -23.09 1.50 8.30
CA ASP A 420 -22.77 1.28 9.72
C ASP A 420 -21.72 0.17 9.88
N VAL A 421 -20.44 0.52 9.81
CA VAL A 421 -19.34 -0.45 9.96
C VAL A 421 -18.86 -0.56 11.41
N THR A 422 -19.24 0.38 12.27
CA THR A 422 -18.97 0.33 13.71
C THR A 422 -20.00 -0.50 14.50
N GLY A 423 -21.18 -0.78 13.94
CA GLY A 423 -22.26 -1.50 14.60
C GLY A 423 -22.96 -0.67 15.67
N ASP A 424 -23.12 0.65 15.43
CA ASP A 424 -23.68 1.61 16.38
C ASP A 424 -25.06 2.18 15.95
N ASP A 425 -25.67 1.54 14.93
CA ASP A 425 -26.90 1.91 14.23
C ASP A 425 -26.84 3.29 13.51
N LYS A 426 -25.63 3.81 13.25
CA LYS A 426 -25.44 5.04 12.45
C LYS A 426 -24.48 4.77 11.29
N ALA A 427 -24.69 5.49 10.20
CA ALA A 427 -23.78 5.39 9.07
C ALA A 427 -22.42 6.03 9.38
N ASP A 428 -21.37 5.28 9.07
CA ASP A 428 -20.00 5.73 8.97
C ASP A 428 -19.64 6.01 7.51
N ILE A 429 -18.56 6.76 7.31
CA ILE A 429 -17.87 6.95 6.03
C ILE A 429 -16.56 6.18 6.13
N VAL A 430 -16.35 5.26 5.19
CA VAL A 430 -15.08 4.57 5.01
C VAL A 430 -14.38 5.22 3.84
N GLU A 431 -13.16 5.71 4.00
CA GLU A 431 -12.43 6.38 2.91
C GLU A 431 -10.94 6.03 2.87
N LEU A 432 -10.25 6.54 1.86
CA LEU A 432 -8.82 6.33 1.66
C LEU A 432 -8.09 7.66 1.75
N ASP A 433 -7.22 7.81 2.74
CA ASP A 433 -6.17 8.84 2.72
C ASP A 433 -4.88 8.20 2.20
N GLU A 434 -4.40 8.72 1.06
CA GLU A 434 -3.39 8.10 0.19
C GLU A 434 -3.69 6.62 -0.16
N ASP A 435 -3.22 5.68 0.66
CA ASP A 435 -3.48 4.23 0.56
C ASP A 435 -3.87 3.57 1.90
N LEU A 436 -4.01 4.35 2.98
CA LEU A 436 -4.55 3.90 4.27
C LEU A 436 -6.07 3.97 4.25
N LEU A 437 -6.71 3.00 4.90
CA LEU A 437 -8.16 2.95 5.07
C LEU A 437 -8.55 3.67 6.36
N GLU A 438 -9.33 4.73 6.25
CA GLU A 438 -9.93 5.44 7.38
C GLU A 438 -11.40 5.08 7.53
N VAL A 439 -11.87 5.03 8.78
CA VAL A 439 -13.30 5.03 9.13
C VAL A 439 -13.58 6.32 9.90
N ARG A 440 -14.59 7.06 9.48
CA ARG A 440 -15.05 8.30 10.10
C ARG A 440 -16.55 8.25 10.34
N THR A 441 -17.05 8.96 11.35
CA THR A 441 -18.50 9.18 11.49
C THR A 441 -19.03 10.04 10.33
N LEU A 442 -20.34 10.04 10.07
CA LEU A 442 -20.98 10.97 9.13
C LEU A 442 -20.71 12.47 9.38
N ASN A 443 -20.16 12.85 10.55
CA ASN A 443 -19.76 14.23 10.86
C ASN A 443 -18.26 14.51 10.56
N GLY A 444 -17.49 13.52 10.13
CA GLY A 444 -16.06 13.61 9.78
C GLY A 444 -15.08 13.28 10.92
N THR A 445 -15.58 12.86 12.09
CA THR A 445 -14.72 12.45 13.22
C THR A 445 -14.03 11.13 12.89
N LEU A 446 -12.69 11.08 12.95
CA LEU A 446 -11.92 9.84 12.77
C LEU A 446 -12.25 8.83 13.88
N VAL A 447 -12.64 7.63 13.48
CA VAL A 447 -12.96 6.49 14.34
C VAL A 447 -11.79 5.51 14.38
N TRP A 448 -11.19 5.22 13.23
CA TRP A 448 -10.08 4.28 13.03
C TRP A 448 -9.29 4.61 11.76
N GLU A 449 -8.01 4.24 11.74
CA GLU A 449 -7.10 4.29 10.60
C GLU A 449 -6.34 2.96 10.54
N SER A 450 -6.15 2.39 9.34
CA SER A 450 -5.40 1.16 9.14
C SER A 450 -3.90 1.33 9.41
N GLU A 451 -3.29 0.40 10.14
CA GLU A 451 -1.83 0.39 10.37
C GLU A 451 -0.99 0.12 9.11
N GLU A 452 -1.57 -0.61 8.13
CA GLU A 452 -0.91 -0.98 6.88
C GLU A 452 -1.68 -0.51 5.65
N SER A 453 -0.94 -0.10 4.62
CA SER A 453 -1.47 0.22 3.30
C SER A 453 -2.07 -1.01 2.61
N LEU A 454 -3.18 -0.82 1.90
CA LEU A 454 -3.77 -1.84 1.01
C LEU A 454 -2.95 -2.07 -0.29
N GLY A 455 -1.78 -1.43 -0.40
CA GLY A 455 -0.81 -1.50 -1.48
C GLY A 455 -1.32 -1.02 -2.84
N PRO A 456 -0.48 -1.02 -3.89
CA PRO A 456 -0.63 -0.10 -5.01
C PRO A 456 -1.87 -0.37 -5.86
N PHE A 457 -2.64 0.70 -6.13
CA PHE A 457 -3.83 0.66 -7.00
C PHE A 457 -3.74 1.72 -8.12
N THR A 458 -3.29 1.34 -9.31
CA THR A 458 -2.87 2.33 -10.34
C THR A 458 -3.42 2.13 -11.76
N HIS A 459 -4.11 1.02 -12.07
CA HIS A 459 -4.48 0.66 -13.45
C HIS A 459 -5.60 1.52 -14.06
N ILE A 460 -6.45 2.14 -13.24
CA ILE A 460 -7.49 3.08 -13.68
C ILE A 460 -6.94 4.51 -13.59
N TYR A 461 -6.78 5.16 -14.75
CA TYR A 461 -6.30 6.53 -14.82
C TYR A 461 -6.64 7.20 -16.15
N PHE A 462 -6.53 8.52 -16.17
CA PHE A 462 -6.44 9.33 -17.38
C PHE A 462 -5.28 10.34 -17.27
N TYR A 463 -4.92 11.01 -18.37
CA TYR A 463 -3.95 12.09 -18.37
C TYR A 463 -4.64 13.45 -18.43
N GLN A 464 -4.08 14.40 -17.70
CA GLN A 464 -4.54 15.79 -17.68
C GLN A 464 -3.33 16.71 -17.51
N THR A 465 -3.16 17.68 -18.40
CA THR A 465 -2.16 18.74 -18.23
C THR A 465 -2.63 19.68 -17.11
N PRO A 466 -1.90 19.83 -15.99
CA PRO A 466 -2.29 20.71 -14.89
C PRO A 466 -1.99 22.18 -15.20
N ARG A 467 -2.48 23.09 -14.35
CA ARG A 467 -2.28 24.54 -14.49
C ARG A 467 -0.88 24.97 -14.04
N PHE A 468 0.12 24.80 -14.90
CA PHE A 468 1.41 25.45 -14.69
C PHE A 468 1.29 26.97 -14.86
N VAL A 469 1.98 27.73 -14.03
CA VAL A 469 2.43 29.07 -14.43
C VAL A 469 3.38 28.85 -15.61
N ARG A 470 3.08 29.40 -16.79
CA ARG A 470 3.97 29.31 -17.95
C ARG A 470 5.35 29.85 -17.58
N ILE A 471 6.32 28.96 -17.36
CA ILE A 471 7.73 29.36 -17.30
C ILE A 471 8.08 29.84 -18.73
N PRO A 472 8.46 31.12 -18.94
CA PRO A 472 8.58 31.70 -20.29
C PRO A 472 9.60 31.00 -21.21
N ALA A 473 10.43 30.12 -20.65
CA ALA A 473 11.50 29.39 -21.34
C ALA A 473 11.07 28.06 -21.98
N MET A 474 9.91 27.47 -21.64
CA MET A 474 9.45 26.23 -22.27
C MET A 474 8.93 26.50 -23.69
N LYS A 475 9.84 26.45 -24.68
CA LYS A 475 9.52 26.34 -26.10
C LYS A 475 9.80 24.90 -26.54
N ASN A 476 8.82 24.27 -27.18
CA ASN A 476 8.85 22.87 -27.65
C ASN A 476 8.88 21.87 -26.48
N TYR A 477 7.70 21.58 -25.92
CA TYR A 477 7.46 20.44 -25.02
C TYR A 477 6.45 19.51 -25.68
N GLU A 478 6.55 18.20 -25.43
CA GLU A 478 5.53 17.24 -25.83
C GLU A 478 4.43 17.14 -24.74
N PRO A 479 3.16 16.88 -25.10
CA PRO A 479 2.05 16.83 -24.14
C PRO A 479 2.28 15.84 -22.99
N GLU A 480 2.95 14.72 -23.27
CA GLU A 480 3.31 13.65 -22.33
C GLU A 480 4.28 14.11 -21.24
N GLU A 481 5.17 15.05 -21.55
CA GLU A 481 6.21 15.53 -20.61
C GLU A 481 5.60 16.35 -19.45
N ILE A 482 4.43 16.94 -19.68
CA ILE A 482 3.77 17.83 -18.72
C ILE A 482 2.41 17.32 -18.23
N ALA A 483 1.90 16.22 -18.77
CA ALA A 483 0.60 15.68 -18.37
C ALA A 483 0.70 14.80 -17.12
N LYS A 484 -0.09 15.15 -16.09
CA LYS A 484 -0.17 14.37 -14.86
C LYS A 484 -1.11 13.18 -15.07
N ARG A 485 -0.65 11.98 -14.68
CA ARG A 485 -1.50 10.78 -14.55
C ARG A 485 -2.44 10.99 -13.37
N ARG A 486 -3.75 11.10 -13.63
CA ARG A 486 -4.80 11.17 -12.63
C ARG A 486 -5.32 9.76 -12.36
N ILE A 487 -4.78 9.12 -11.32
CA ILE A 487 -5.17 7.77 -10.88
C ILE A 487 -6.52 7.85 -10.16
N MET A 488 -7.42 6.91 -10.45
CA MET A 488 -8.70 6.80 -9.76
C MET A 488 -8.58 5.83 -8.58
N PRO A 489 -9.10 6.18 -7.38
CA PRO A 489 -9.08 5.29 -6.22
C PRO A 489 -9.70 3.90 -6.47
N ARG A 490 -9.29 2.94 -5.62
CA ARG A 490 -9.92 1.62 -5.54
C ARG A 490 -11.39 1.71 -5.18
N ARG A 491 -12.16 0.68 -5.53
CA ARG A 491 -13.56 0.56 -5.12
C ARG A 491 -13.57 0.19 -3.63
N LEU A 492 -14.32 0.94 -2.84
CA LEU A 492 -14.80 0.51 -1.54
C LEU A 492 -16.31 0.20 -1.69
N LYS A 493 -16.80 -0.84 -1.01
CA LYS A 493 -18.23 -1.11 -0.86
C LYS A 493 -18.46 -1.57 0.57
N VAL A 494 -19.43 -0.99 1.27
CA VAL A 494 -19.96 -1.57 2.51
C VAL A 494 -21.08 -2.53 2.11
N VAL A 495 -21.12 -3.72 2.73
CA VAL A 495 -22.13 -4.76 2.48
C VAL A 495 -22.58 -5.33 3.82
N TYR A 496 -23.88 -5.50 4.00
CA TYR A 496 -24.48 -6.19 5.15
C TYR A 496 -24.41 -7.70 4.97
N PHE A 497 -23.95 -8.42 6.00
CA PHE A 497 -23.81 -9.87 6.04
C PHE A 497 -24.91 -10.45 6.97
N PRO A 498 -26.03 -10.97 6.44
CA PRO A 498 -27.23 -11.27 7.24
C PRO A 498 -27.02 -12.35 8.31
N THR A 499 -26.19 -13.36 8.03
CA THR A 499 -25.92 -14.43 9.01
C THR A 499 -25.05 -13.95 10.19
N GLU A 500 -24.30 -12.85 9.99
CA GLU A 500 -23.43 -12.22 10.98
C GLU A 500 -24.05 -10.96 11.60
N GLN A 501 -25.17 -10.48 11.06
CA GLN A 501 -25.94 -9.29 11.46
C GLN A 501 -25.12 -8.00 11.53
N ARG A 502 -24.13 -7.83 10.65
CA ARG A 502 -23.23 -6.67 10.63
C ARG A 502 -22.79 -6.30 9.22
N ASN A 503 -22.29 -5.08 9.06
CA ASN A 503 -21.66 -4.67 7.81
C ASN A 503 -20.17 -5.00 7.79
N ALA A 504 -19.65 -5.29 6.61
CA ALA A 504 -18.21 -5.39 6.34
C ALA A 504 -17.81 -4.52 5.15
N ILE A 505 -16.53 -4.11 5.14
CA ILE A 505 -15.91 -3.34 4.08
C ILE A 505 -15.29 -4.31 3.08
N LEU A 506 -15.73 -4.23 1.82
CA LEU A 506 -15.15 -4.97 0.71
C LEU A 506 -14.29 -4.04 -0.15
N THR A 507 -13.07 -4.49 -0.45
CA THR A 507 -12.17 -3.80 -1.40
C THR A 507 -11.16 -4.77 -2.02
N VAL A 508 -10.22 -4.24 -2.81
CA VAL A 508 -9.12 -4.96 -3.44
C VAL A 508 -7.79 -4.49 -2.83
N ALA A 509 -6.98 -5.47 -2.43
CA ALA A 509 -5.63 -5.28 -1.94
C ALA A 509 -4.60 -5.88 -2.91
N ASN A 510 -3.41 -5.26 -2.99
CA ASN A 510 -2.27 -5.74 -3.74
C ASN A 510 -1.04 -5.71 -2.84
N ASP A 511 -0.31 -6.81 -2.68
CA ASP A 511 0.95 -6.78 -1.96
C ASP A 511 2.00 -6.02 -2.80
N GLU A 512 2.74 -5.12 -2.17
CA GLU A 512 3.89 -4.47 -2.80
C GLU A 512 5.00 -5.47 -3.07
N LYS A 513 5.57 -5.45 -4.29
CA LYS A 513 6.85 -6.12 -4.53
C LYS A 513 7.95 -5.40 -3.76
N GLN A 514 8.52 -6.10 -2.78
CA GLN A 514 9.62 -5.60 -1.95
C GLN A 514 10.91 -6.35 -2.31
N PHE A 515 11.94 -5.59 -2.67
CA PHE A 515 13.26 -6.09 -3.07
C PHE A 515 14.33 -5.54 -2.12
N PHE A 516 14.88 -6.41 -1.27
CA PHE A 516 15.82 -6.04 -0.20
C PHE A 516 17.27 -5.84 -0.68
N ILE A 517 17.47 -5.06 -1.75
CA ILE A 517 18.78 -4.82 -2.36
C ILE A 517 19.67 -4.07 -1.37
N ALA A 518 20.78 -4.69 -0.95
CA ALA A 518 21.75 -4.13 -0.01
C ALA A 518 21.12 -3.57 1.30
N GLY A 519 20.04 -4.21 1.78
CA GLY A 519 19.32 -3.80 2.98
C GLY A 519 18.29 -2.66 2.78
N ILE A 520 18.22 -2.05 1.58
CA ILE A 520 17.15 -1.13 1.22
C ILE A 520 15.87 -1.92 0.99
N LYS A 521 14.76 -1.60 1.66
CA LYS A 521 13.43 -2.10 1.32
C LYS A 521 12.93 -1.37 0.05
N ILE A 522 13.35 -1.81 -1.14
CA ILE A 522 12.92 -1.18 -2.41
C ILE A 522 11.53 -1.69 -2.77
N PHE A 523 10.57 -0.77 -2.84
CA PHE A 523 9.22 -1.02 -3.33
C PHE A 523 9.15 -0.82 -4.84
N SER A 524 8.45 -1.69 -5.56
CA SER A 524 8.11 -1.45 -6.97
C SER A 524 6.72 -0.83 -7.09
N ASP A 525 6.68 0.50 -7.15
CA ASP A 525 5.52 1.40 -7.24
C ASP A 525 4.28 0.85 -7.99
N TYR A 526 4.35 0.68 -9.31
CA TYR A 526 3.22 0.25 -10.13
C TYR A 526 3.01 -1.27 -10.12
N ASP A 527 3.92 -2.04 -9.52
CA ASP A 527 4.10 -3.45 -9.88
C ASP A 527 3.64 -4.46 -8.83
N GLY A 528 2.55 -4.14 -8.12
CA GLY A 528 1.92 -5.01 -7.12
C GLY A 528 1.62 -6.44 -7.58
N ILE A 529 1.56 -7.36 -6.60
CA ILE A 529 1.35 -8.80 -6.74
C ILE A 529 0.31 -9.28 -5.72
N ASN A 530 -0.02 -10.57 -5.72
CA ASN A 530 -0.95 -11.17 -4.75
C ASN A 530 -2.28 -10.41 -4.66
N GLY A 531 -2.73 -9.92 -5.81
CA GLY A 531 -3.99 -9.20 -5.95
C GLY A 531 -5.16 -10.06 -5.49
N ARG A 532 -6.00 -9.49 -4.64
CA ARG A 532 -7.12 -10.18 -3.99
C ARG A 532 -8.22 -9.21 -3.60
N SER A 533 -9.45 -9.71 -3.46
CA SER A 533 -10.47 -9.03 -2.68
C SER A 533 -10.32 -9.37 -1.19
N VAL A 534 -10.63 -8.40 -0.33
CA VAL A 534 -10.60 -8.52 1.14
C VAL A 534 -11.94 -8.12 1.74
N LYS A 535 -12.33 -8.79 2.82
CA LYS A 535 -13.43 -8.43 3.72
C LYS A 535 -12.82 -7.95 5.04
N ILE A 536 -13.06 -6.69 5.37
CA ILE A 536 -12.56 -6.02 6.58
C ILE A 536 -13.74 -5.73 7.50
N GLU A 537 -13.60 -6.05 8.79
CA GLU A 537 -14.64 -5.90 9.80
C GLU A 537 -14.08 -5.33 11.09
N LYS A 538 -14.96 -4.73 11.89
CA LYS A 538 -14.67 -4.39 13.28
C LYS A 538 -14.49 -5.68 14.09
N VAL A 539 -13.33 -5.84 14.73
CA VAL A 539 -13.00 -7.03 15.54
C VAL A 539 -12.88 -6.73 17.04
N SER A 540 -12.66 -5.48 17.43
CA SER A 540 -12.71 -5.05 18.83
C SER A 540 -12.99 -3.54 18.97
N GLU A 541 -13.27 -3.10 20.19
CA GLU A 541 -13.10 -1.69 20.58
C GLU A 541 -11.64 -1.42 20.96
N GLY A 542 -11.22 -0.16 20.91
CA GLY A 542 -9.85 0.27 21.22
C GLY A 542 -9.76 1.34 22.31
N THR A 543 -8.53 1.63 22.75
CA THR A 543 -8.22 2.70 23.71
C THR A 543 -7.68 3.98 23.05
N PHE A 544 -7.14 3.88 21.84
CA PHE A 544 -6.65 5.02 21.04
C PHE A 544 -7.64 5.41 19.94
N TYR A 545 -8.10 4.40 19.19
CA TYR A 545 -9.25 4.46 18.29
C TYR A 545 -10.46 3.87 19.01
N SER A 546 -11.67 4.37 18.77
CA SER A 546 -12.85 3.84 19.46
C SER A 546 -13.14 2.40 19.03
N SER A 547 -12.89 2.06 17.77
CA SER A 547 -13.01 0.71 17.21
C SER A 547 -11.75 0.30 16.44
N TYR A 548 -11.52 -1.00 16.29
CA TYR A 548 -10.40 -1.58 15.54
C TYR A 548 -10.91 -2.57 14.50
N PHE A 549 -10.38 -2.47 13.28
CA PHE A 549 -10.78 -3.27 12.12
C PHE A 549 -9.62 -4.15 11.62
N ASP A 550 -9.95 -5.34 11.10
CA ASP A 550 -8.98 -6.29 10.57
C ASP A 550 -9.56 -7.06 9.35
N VAL A 551 -8.68 -7.67 8.54
CA VAL A 551 -9.04 -8.52 7.39
C VAL A 551 -9.49 -9.89 7.91
N VAL A 552 -10.80 -10.13 7.93
CA VAL A 552 -11.38 -11.40 8.39
C VAL A 552 -11.46 -12.47 7.30
N TRP A 553 -11.42 -12.07 6.02
CA TRP A 553 -11.43 -12.98 4.87
C TRP A 553 -10.78 -12.33 3.64
N GLU A 554 -10.12 -13.14 2.81
CA GLU A 554 -9.56 -12.71 1.53
C GLU A 554 -9.66 -13.81 0.46
N THR A 555 -9.75 -13.41 -0.81
CA THR A 555 -9.63 -14.35 -1.93
C THR A 555 -8.19 -14.85 -2.07
N PRO A 556 -7.95 -16.07 -2.60
CA PRO A 556 -6.60 -16.64 -2.73
C PRO A 556 -5.55 -15.72 -3.35
N LYS A 557 -4.45 -15.49 -2.64
CA LYS A 557 -3.28 -14.77 -3.15
C LYS A 557 -2.67 -15.49 -4.36
N SER A 558 -2.30 -14.73 -5.38
CA SER A 558 -1.52 -15.25 -6.51
C SER A 558 -0.41 -14.28 -6.94
N PRO A 559 0.87 -14.71 -6.98
CA PRO A 559 2.01 -13.83 -7.28
C PRO A 559 2.07 -13.35 -8.74
N VAL A 560 1.17 -13.83 -9.59
CA VAL A 560 1.03 -13.42 -11.01
C VAL A 560 -0.24 -12.62 -11.28
N VAL A 561 -1.10 -12.42 -10.28
CA VAL A 561 -2.34 -11.64 -10.38
C VAL A 561 -2.15 -10.29 -9.68
N TYR A 562 -2.61 -9.24 -10.35
CA TYR A 562 -2.83 -7.92 -9.79
C TYR A 562 -4.34 -7.69 -9.69
N GLY A 563 -4.84 -7.23 -8.55
CA GLY A 563 -6.26 -7.00 -8.32
C GLY A 563 -6.68 -5.67 -8.92
N GLU A 564 -7.72 -5.67 -9.74
CA GLU A 564 -8.16 -4.51 -10.51
C GLU A 564 -9.54 -3.98 -10.06
N ASP A 565 -10.54 -4.84 -9.86
CA ASP A 565 -11.86 -4.41 -9.37
C ASP A 565 -12.61 -5.61 -8.78
N PHE A 566 -13.78 -5.35 -8.19
CA PHE A 566 -14.69 -6.42 -7.75
C PHE A 566 -16.14 -6.00 -7.94
N ALA A 567 -17.03 -7.00 -8.01
CA ALA A 567 -18.48 -6.84 -7.96
C ALA A 567 -19.07 -7.86 -6.98
N VAL A 568 -20.27 -7.57 -6.48
CA VAL A 568 -21.03 -8.44 -5.57
C VAL A 568 -22.44 -8.55 -6.12
N GLY A 569 -22.93 -9.78 -6.27
CA GLY A 569 -24.20 -10.12 -6.91
C GLY A 569 -24.51 -11.62 -6.78
N ASP A 570 -25.76 -12.04 -6.94
CA ASP A 570 -26.14 -13.46 -6.98
C ASP A 570 -25.87 -14.02 -8.39
N PHE A 571 -24.61 -14.38 -8.66
CA PHE A 571 -24.20 -14.90 -9.97
C PHE A 571 -24.62 -16.36 -10.19
N ASN A 572 -24.99 -17.09 -9.14
CA ASN A 572 -25.24 -18.53 -9.20
C ASN A 572 -26.73 -18.90 -9.10
N GLY A 573 -27.58 -17.97 -8.66
CA GLY A 573 -29.04 -18.09 -8.55
C GLY A 573 -29.52 -18.79 -7.28
N ASP A 574 -28.70 -18.86 -6.22
CA ASP A 574 -29.08 -19.47 -4.93
C ASP A 574 -29.70 -18.47 -3.92
N GLY A 575 -29.87 -17.20 -4.31
CA GLY A 575 -30.40 -16.13 -3.49
C GLY A 575 -29.37 -15.53 -2.53
N VAL A 576 -28.11 -15.96 -2.59
CA VAL A 576 -27.01 -15.49 -1.76
C VAL A 576 -26.02 -14.71 -2.62
N LEU A 577 -25.51 -13.59 -2.09
CA LEU A 577 -24.58 -12.75 -2.85
C LEU A 577 -23.17 -13.38 -2.89
N ASP A 578 -22.66 -13.57 -4.10
CA ASP A 578 -21.29 -13.97 -4.40
C ASP A 578 -20.38 -12.75 -4.66
N LEU A 579 -19.07 -12.96 -4.69
CA LEU A 579 -18.07 -11.97 -5.10
C LEU A 579 -17.41 -12.37 -6.43
N ALA A 580 -17.54 -11.50 -7.42
CA ALA A 580 -16.74 -11.54 -8.64
C ALA A 580 -15.48 -10.69 -8.45
N PHE A 581 -14.31 -11.31 -8.47
CA PHE A 581 -13.01 -10.67 -8.42
C PHE A 581 -12.44 -10.51 -9.84
N LEU A 582 -12.07 -9.28 -10.21
CA LEU A 582 -11.33 -8.99 -11.45
C LEU A 582 -9.83 -8.88 -11.15
N GLY A 583 -9.07 -9.85 -11.65
CA GLY A 583 -7.62 -9.87 -11.60
C GLY A 583 -6.97 -9.68 -12.99
N TYR A 584 -5.78 -9.11 -13.02
CA TYR A 584 -4.96 -8.95 -14.23
C TYR A 584 -3.70 -9.83 -14.16
N LEU A 585 -3.56 -10.72 -15.13
CA LEU A 585 -2.45 -11.67 -15.28
C LEU A 585 -1.30 -11.01 -16.04
N LYS A 586 -0.44 -10.29 -15.31
CA LYS A 586 0.69 -9.50 -15.84
C LYS A 586 1.55 -10.23 -16.88
N LYS A 587 1.86 -11.51 -16.65
CA LYS A 587 2.69 -12.33 -17.56
C LYS A 587 2.09 -12.54 -18.95
N ASN A 588 0.76 -12.47 -19.07
CA ASN A 588 0.03 -12.87 -20.27
C ASN A 588 -0.77 -11.72 -20.92
N ASP A 589 -0.73 -10.52 -20.34
CA ASP A 589 -1.55 -9.34 -20.68
C ASP A 589 -3.05 -9.66 -20.84
N LYS A 590 -3.63 -10.36 -19.84
CA LYS A 590 -5.04 -10.81 -19.85
C LYS A 590 -5.72 -10.55 -18.52
N SER A 591 -7.00 -10.22 -18.56
CA SER A 591 -7.84 -10.20 -17.35
C SER A 591 -8.41 -11.58 -17.06
N LYS A 592 -8.65 -11.86 -15.78
CA LYS A 592 -9.28 -13.05 -15.23
C LYS A 592 -10.44 -12.59 -14.34
N ILE A 593 -11.58 -13.26 -14.43
CA ILE A 593 -12.67 -13.10 -13.46
C ILE A 593 -12.84 -14.43 -12.73
N ASP A 594 -12.81 -14.35 -11.41
CA ASP A 594 -13.05 -15.45 -10.48
C ASP A 594 -14.32 -15.14 -9.67
N ILE A 595 -15.19 -16.13 -9.48
CA ILE A 595 -16.40 -16.00 -8.64
C ILE A 595 -16.22 -16.86 -7.40
N TYR A 596 -16.31 -16.22 -6.24
CA TYR A 596 -16.20 -16.84 -4.91
C TYR A 596 -17.49 -16.65 -4.14
N ARG A 597 -17.84 -17.64 -3.31
CA ARG A 597 -18.81 -17.42 -2.25
C ARG A 597 -18.26 -16.41 -1.23
N LEU A 598 -19.13 -15.53 -0.75
CA LEU A 598 -18.83 -14.61 0.35
C LEU A 598 -19.25 -15.24 1.68
N PRO A 599 -18.31 -15.54 2.61
CA PRO A 599 -18.68 -16.06 3.91
C PRO A 599 -19.48 -15.02 4.71
N GLY A 600 -20.63 -15.47 5.24
CA GLY A 600 -21.51 -14.67 6.08
C GLY A 600 -22.76 -14.12 5.37
N MET A 601 -22.85 -14.27 4.04
CA MET A 601 -24.03 -13.89 3.26
C MET A 601 -25.18 -14.88 3.43
#